data_AF-A0A1Y5MR96-F1
#
_entry.id   AF-A0A1Y5MR96-F1
#
_cell.length_a   1.000
_cell.length_b   1.000
_cell.length_c   1.000
_cell.angle_alpha   90.00
_cell.angle_beta   90.00
_cell.angle_gamma   90.00
#
_symmetry.space_group_name_H-M   'P 1'
#
loop_
_entity.id
_entity.type
_entity.pdbx_description
1 polymer ?
#
loop_
_entity_poly.entity_id
_entity_poly.type
_entity_poly.pdbx_seq_one_letter_code
_entity_poly.pdbx_strand_id
1 'polypeptide(L)'
;MKLVFNEINKNFELGIEITCVLGQVSTLMLALANKHESIDDNERLNATYLLSGILLDIASTLDDYSLKDTKATKEQKNDNQEIRKTIRA
;
A
#
# COMPACT_ATOMS: atom_id res chain seq x y z
N MET A 1 -14.62 -2.58 -0.74
CA MET A 1 -13.87 -3.84 -0.56
C MET A 1 -12.48 -3.41 -0.19
N LYS A 2 -11.96 -3.78 0.99
CA LYS A 2 -10.63 -3.36 1.44
C LYS A 2 -9.64 -4.46 1.09
N LEU A 3 -8.64 -4.18 0.26
CA LEU A 3 -7.52 -5.10 0.05
C LEU A 3 -6.76 -5.23 1.38
N VAL A 4 -6.80 -6.44 1.94
CA VAL A 4 -6.08 -6.76 3.17
C VAL A 4 -4.84 -7.55 2.81
N PHE A 5 -3.67 -6.92 2.90
CA PHE A 5 -2.39 -7.61 2.82
C PHE A 5 -2.16 -8.33 4.16
N ASN A 6 -2.76 -9.51 4.32
CA ASN A 6 -2.75 -10.27 5.58
C ASN A 6 -1.35 -10.71 6.01
N GLU A 7 -0.44 -10.90 5.05
CA GLU A 7 0.96 -11.19 5.29
C GLU A 7 1.77 -10.49 4.20
N ILE A 8 2.27 -9.28 4.49
CA ILE A 8 3.46 -8.80 3.77
C ILE A 8 4.52 -9.85 4.10
N ASN A 9 4.81 -10.71 3.12
CA ASN A 9 5.75 -11.81 3.30
C ASN A 9 7.04 -11.21 3.87
N LYS A 10 7.51 -11.71 5.02
CA LYS A 10 8.70 -11.15 5.70
C LYS A 10 9.94 -11.07 4.80
N ASN A 11 9.93 -11.82 3.70
CA ASN A 11 11.00 -11.90 2.71
C ASN A 11 10.71 -11.13 1.40
N PHE A 12 9.52 -10.55 1.24
CA PHE A 12 9.11 -9.89 0.00
C PHE A 12 8.90 -8.40 0.29
N GLU A 13 9.72 -7.56 -0.33
CA GLU A 13 9.70 -6.12 -0.08
C GLU A 13 8.36 -5.53 -0.52
N LEU A 14 7.69 -4.82 0.40
CA LEU A 14 6.44 -4.10 0.13
C LEU A 14 6.53 -3.23 -1.13
N GLY A 15 7.71 -2.67 -1.41
CA GLY A 15 7.98 -1.91 -2.63
C GLY A 15 7.77 -2.72 -3.92
N ILE A 16 8.14 -4.00 -3.93
CA ILE A 16 7.97 -4.89 -5.09
C ILE A 16 6.47 -5.21 -5.28
N GLU A 17 5.76 -5.60 -4.22
CA GLU A 17 4.33 -5.95 -4.30
C GLU A 17 3.49 -4.76 -4.77
N ILE A 18 3.70 -3.58 -4.18
CA ILE A 18 2.98 -2.37 -4.54
C ILE A 18 3.29 -1.97 -5.98
N THR A 19 4.54 -2.05 -6.42
CA THR A 19 4.91 -1.72 -7.80
C THR A 19 4.23 -2.64 -8.81
N CYS A 20 4.17 -3.95 -8.52
CA CYS A 20 3.47 -4.92 -9.36
C CYS A 20 1.97 -4.61 -9.46
N VAL A 21 1.31 -4.35 -8.32
CA VAL A 21 -0.13 -4.03 -8.31
C VAL A 21 -0.41 -2.71 -9.03
N LEU A 22 0.39 -1.67 -8.81
CA LEU A 22 0.26 -0.39 -9.50
C LEU A 22 0.43 -0.54 -11.02
N GLY A 23 1.36 -1.38 -11.47
CA GLY A 23 1.52 -1.70 -12.90
C GLY A 23 0.27 -2.33 -13.51
N GLN A 24 -0.35 -3.30 -12.81
CA GLN A 24 -1.61 -3.91 -13.25
C GLN A 24 -2.77 -2.91 -13.29
N VAL A 25 -2.93 -2.10 -12.24
CA VAL A 25 -3.99 -1.07 -12.16
C VAL A 25 -3.82 -0.04 -13.27
N SER A 26 -2.60 0.42 -13.54
CA SER A 26 -2.32 1.38 -14.61
C SER A 26 -2.67 0.82 -16.00
N THR A 27 -2.36 -0.46 -16.24
CA THR A 27 -2.68 -1.14 -17.50
C THR A 27 -4.19 -1.26 -17.70
N LEU A 28 -4.93 -1.62 -16.64
CA LEU A 28 -6.39 -1.71 -16.69
C LEU A 28 -7.05 -0.34 -16.86
N MET A 29 -6.56 0.70 -16.17
CA MET A 29 -7.05 2.07 -16.38
C MET A 29 -6.79 2.55 -17.80
N LEU A 30 -5.63 2.25 -18.38
CA LEU A 30 -5.32 2.59 -19.77
C LEU A 30 -6.22 1.82 -20.75
N ALA A 31 -6.48 0.55 -20.50
CA ALA A 31 -7.39 -0.25 -21.31
C ALA A 31 -8.83 0.29 -21.27
N LEU A 32 -9.30 0.76 -20.11
CA LEU A 32 -10.61 1.43 -19.98
C LEU A 32 -10.65 2.79 -20.68
N ALA A 33 -9.55 3.54 -20.64
CA ALA A 33 -9.45 4.85 -21.28
C ALA A 33 -9.41 4.75 -22.82
N ASN A 34 -8.76 3.72 -23.34
CA ASN A 34 -8.77 3.37 -24.76
C ASN A 34 -10.12 2.73 -25.11
N LYS A 35 -11.14 3.58 -25.25
CA LYS A 35 -12.55 3.23 -25.49
C LYS A 35 -12.68 2.08 -26.49
N HIS A 36 -13.03 0.91 -25.99
CA HIS A 36 -13.47 -0.22 -26.80
C HIS A 36 -14.98 -0.07 -27.01
N GLU A 37 -15.47 -0.16 -28.25
CA GLU A 37 -16.91 -0.02 -28.57
C GLU A 37 -17.81 -1.05 -27.86
N SER A 38 -17.21 -2.07 -27.25
CA SER A 38 -17.88 -3.20 -26.60
C SER A 38 -18.18 -3.01 -25.10
N ILE A 39 -17.70 -1.94 -24.46
CA ILE A 39 -17.92 -1.71 -23.01
C ILE A 39 -18.94 -0.58 -22.85
N ASP A 40 -20.03 -0.86 -22.13
CA ASP A 40 -21.04 0.17 -21.81
C ASP A 40 -20.48 1.25 -20.88
N ASP A 41 -21.03 2.47 -20.97
CA ASP A 41 -20.57 3.59 -20.16
C ASP A 41 -20.74 3.31 -18.64
N ASN A 42 -21.76 2.56 -18.21
CA ASN A 42 -21.93 2.18 -16.80
C ASN A 42 -20.89 1.14 -16.36
N GLU A 43 -20.61 0.15 -17.21
CA GLU A 43 -19.58 -0.86 -16.94
C GLU A 43 -18.20 -0.21 -16.81
N ARG A 44 -17.91 0.75 -17.70
CA ARG A 44 -16.69 1.54 -17.64
C ARG A 44 -16.61 2.35 -16.34
N LEU A 45 -17.68 3.05 -15.96
CA LEU A 45 -17.73 3.83 -14.73
C LEU A 45 -17.51 2.95 -13.49
N ASN A 46 -18.16 1.78 -13.44
CA ASN A 46 -18.01 0.81 -12.36
C ASN A 46 -16.57 0.27 -12.28
N ALA A 47 -15.96 -0.05 -13.43
CA ALA A 47 -14.58 -0.51 -13.49
C ALA A 47 -13.60 0.59 -13.04
N THR A 48 -13.81 1.83 -13.47
CA THR A 48 -13.03 2.98 -12.99
C THR A 48 -13.16 3.14 -11.48
N TYR A 49 -14.38 3.07 -10.94
CA TYR A 49 -14.62 3.18 -9.50
C TYR A 49 -13.90 2.08 -8.71
N LEU A 50 -13.94 0.82 -9.19
CA LEU A 50 -13.23 -0.29 -8.58
C LEU A 50 -11.71 -0.04 -8.55
N LEU A 51 -11.13 0.37 -9.68
CA LEU A 51 -9.69 0.63 -9.78
C LEU A 51 -9.25 1.81 -8.91
N SER A 52 -10.07 2.86 -8.81
CA SER A 52 -9.85 3.96 -7.86
C SER A 52 -9.87 3.49 -6.40
N GLY A 53 -10.77 2.57 -6.06
CA GLY A 53 -10.81 1.94 -4.74
C GLY A 53 -9.53 1.17 -4.41
N ILE A 54 -9.00 0.41 -5.38
CA ILE A 54 -7.72 -0.31 -5.22
C ILE A 54 -6.57 0.66 -4.96
N LEU A 55 -6.50 1.79 -5.66
CA LEU A 55 -5.48 2.82 -5.41
C LEU A 55 -5.59 3.41 -3.99
N LEU A 56 -6.81 3.65 -3.51
CA LEU A 56 -7.04 4.14 -2.15
C LEU A 56 -6.60 3.13 -1.08
N ASP A 57 -6.85 1.84 -1.31
CA ASP A 57 -6.40 0.78 -0.41
C ASP A 57 -4.87 0.66 -0.37
N ILE A 58 -4.19 0.84 -1.51
CA ILE A 58 -2.72 0.87 -1.59
C ILE A 58 -2.18 2.07 -0.81
N ALA A 59 -2.75 3.26 -1.00
CA ALA A 59 -2.36 4.46 -0.27
C ALA A 59 -2.53 4.27 1.25
N SER A 60 -3.66 3.71 1.68
CA SER A 60 -3.93 3.41 3.09
C SER A 60 -2.92 2.41 3.67
N THR A 61 -2.54 1.40 2.86
CA THR A 61 -1.54 0.39 3.26
C THR A 61 -0.14 1.01 3.43
N LEU A 62 0.23 1.95 2.55
CA LEU A 62 1.49 2.69 2.65
C LEU A 62 1.52 3.59 3.89
N ASP A 63 0.42 4.29 4.20
CA ASP A 63 0.30 5.10 5.40
C ASP A 63 0.43 4.24 6.67
N ASP A 64 -0.25 3.09 6.72
CA ASP A 64 -0.16 2.13 7.82
C ASP A 64 1.27 1.58 7.99
N TYR A 65 1.98 1.35 6.87
CA TYR A 65 3.37 0.89 6.90
C TYR A 65 4.32 1.98 7.41
N SER A 66 4.18 3.22 6.93
CA SER A 66 4.97 4.38 7.38
C SER A 66 4.81 4.61 8.89
N LEU A 67 3.58 4.47 9.41
CA LEU A 67 3.26 4.58 10.83
C LEU A 67 3.88 3.46 11.68
N LYS A 68 3.98 2.23 11.15
CA LYS A 68 4.62 1.11 11.84
C LYS A 68 6.14 1.28 11.92
N ASP A 69 6.75 1.74 10.84
CA ASP A 69 8.20 1.96 10.79
C ASP A 69 8.64 3.11 11.73
N THR A 70 7.84 4.18 11.81
CA THR A 70 8.07 5.25 12.79
C THR A 70 7.85 4.83 14.24
N LYS A 71 6.94 3.90 14.54
CA LYS A 71 6.76 3.35 15.90
C LYS A 71 7.93 2.44 16.30
N ALA A 72 8.36 1.54 15.42
CA ALA A 72 9.52 0.68 15.64
C ALA A 72 10.81 1.51 15.89
N THR A 73 10.98 2.61 15.14
CA THR A 73 12.12 3.51 15.31
C THR A 73 12.08 4.29 16.64
N LYS A 74 10.88 4.60 17.15
CA LYS A 74 10.71 5.28 18.44
C LYS A 74 10.95 4.35 19.62
N GLU A 75 10.48 3.11 19.56
CA GLU A 75 10.73 2.08 20.60
C GLU A 75 12.24 1.78 20.70
N GLN A 76 12.94 1.56 19.59
CA GLN A 76 14.39 1.35 19.60
C GLN A 76 15.19 2.54 20.17
N LYS A 77 14.73 3.78 19.95
CA LYS A 77 15.37 4.97 20.54
C LYS A 77 15.15 5.05 22.05
N ASN A 78 13.99 4.63 22.53
CA ASN A 78 13.64 4.65 23.95
C ASN A 78 14.46 3.61 24.72
N ASP A 79 14.55 2.39 24.19
CA ASP A 79 15.35 1.30 24.78
C ASP A 79 16.84 1.67 24.85
N ASN A 80 17.38 2.29 23.79
CA ASN A 80 18.76 2.79 23.79
C ASN A 80 19.00 3.92 24.80
N GLN A 81 18.02 4.79 25.05
CA GLN A 81 18.13 5.82 26.08
C GLN A 81 18.09 5.24 27.48
N GLU A 82 17.29 4.20 27.71
CA GLU A 82 17.18 3.52 29.00
C GLU A 82 18.46 2.75 29.33
N ILE A 83 19.00 1.98 28.38
CA ILE A 83 20.30 1.30 28.52
C ILE A 83 21.43 2.30 28.83
N ARG A 84 21.46 3.46 28.15
CA ARG A 84 22.45 4.52 28.40
C ARG A 84 22.32 5.17 29.78
N LYS A 85 21.12 5.21 30.38
CA LYS A 85 20.93 5.71 31.75
C LYS A 85 21.42 4.68 32.77
N THR A 86 21.15 3.40 32.55
CA THR A 86 21.58 2.31 33.44
C THR A 86 23.10 2.14 33.47
N ILE A 87 23.81 2.34 32.35
CA ILE A 87 25.28 2.24 32.29
C ILE A 87 25.98 3.45 32.95
N ARG A 88 25.29 4.58 33.11
CA ARG A 88 25.84 5.83 33.68
C ARG A 88 25.54 6.02 35.17
N ALA A 89 24.76 5.12 35.79
CA ALA A 89 24.47 5.08 37.22
C ALA A 89 25.46 4.13 37.91
#